data_AF-A0A0F9PP65-F1
#
_entry.id   AF-A0A0F9PP65-F1
#
_cell.length_a   1.000
_cell.length_b   1.000
_cell.length_c   1.000
_cell.angle_alpha   90.00
_cell.angle_beta   90.00
_cell.angle_gamma   90.00
#
_symmetry.space_group_name_H-M   'P 1'
#
loop_
_entity.id
_entity.type
_entity.pdbx_description
1 polymer ?
#
loop_
_entity_poly.entity_id
_entity_poly.type
_entity_poly.pdbx_seq_one_letter_code
_entity_poly.pdbx_strand_id
1 'polypeptide(L)'
;QFSDSVIPYPAIAEIMRYARYHGDPANTREAVWEKFDVPVDDYDMYEWLTLQVLSTEEIHRLFRRSVITEEDASFFLQRVGWRDENVDYVKELGWLIPNPMLLTQGNLQQGANKEKIIEDIIRGDIHPDRAEQYLDAILTKPATQDVVTFALRTDPDLSGLDEGLTKIGIHPDYLDLHRELAFVIPPVSDIITMAVREVFTPEIAARFGQYEDFPAPLEEWGLKKGLSKEWSQRYWAAHWALPSATQGFEMLHRGVIDRDDLDRLLRAQDVMPYWRDKLTQIAYRPLTRVDVRRMYREGVLDEAGVYAAYLDHGYSEENAKRMTLFTVRQTLSAQAKFTSTDVVAAFTKRMIDRSDARALLTDLGIPSDNVSYIISRAEYKRKWDLTESRIAGIKNLYKKGVYNEDAARAKLLQLNLPSDEVDVLFEQWWYEKTGELAPTWTKAETLRFAKAGSITKARAATELERMGYDPEHVGIYLEQIE
;
A
#
# COMPACT_ATOMS: atom_id res chain seq x y z
N GLN A 1 -102.82 57.77 59.37
CA GLN A 1 -102.09 58.31 58.21
C GLN A 1 -100.61 58.23 58.56
N PHE A 2 -99.92 57.19 58.10
CA PHE A 2 -98.47 57.13 58.19
C PHE A 2 -97.92 58.14 57.17
N SER A 3 -97.03 59.03 57.61
CA SER A 3 -96.40 60.00 56.73
C SER A 3 -95.40 59.26 55.82
N ASP A 4 -95.52 59.44 54.50
CA ASP A 4 -94.63 58.84 53.48
C ASP A 4 -93.16 59.33 53.58
N SER A 5 -92.81 60.11 54.60
CA SER A 5 -91.49 60.72 54.81
C SER A 5 -90.44 59.79 55.44
N VAL A 6 -90.65 58.46 55.44
CA VAL A 6 -89.73 57.47 56.06
C VAL A 6 -89.17 56.46 55.05
N ILE A 7 -89.53 56.56 53.76
CA ILE A 7 -88.95 55.71 52.71
C ILE A 7 -87.68 56.42 52.19
N PRO A 8 -86.49 55.77 52.23
CA PRO A 8 -85.28 56.33 51.64
C PRO A 8 -85.50 56.62 50.16
N TYR A 9 -85.25 57.85 49.74
CA TYR A 9 -85.28 58.24 48.33
C TYR A 9 -83.88 58.06 47.71
N PRO A 10 -83.75 57.67 46.44
CA PRO A 10 -82.44 57.55 45.79
C PRO A 10 -81.63 58.85 45.88
N ALA A 11 -80.31 58.72 45.97
CA ALA A 11 -79.42 59.88 45.94
C ALA A 11 -79.50 60.58 44.58
N ILE A 12 -79.23 61.88 44.53
CA ILE A 12 -79.30 62.65 43.27
C ILE A 12 -78.49 62.03 42.14
N ALA A 13 -77.29 61.50 42.43
CA ALA A 13 -76.47 60.80 41.43
C ALA A 13 -77.14 59.52 40.86
N GLU A 14 -77.90 58.79 41.68
CA GLU A 14 -78.67 57.62 41.25
C GLU A 14 -79.87 58.04 40.40
N ILE A 15 -80.49 59.19 40.70
CA ILE A 15 -81.57 59.78 39.91
C ILE A 15 -81.04 60.25 38.55
N MET A 16 -79.88 60.94 38.49
CA MET A 16 -79.25 61.33 37.22
C MET A 16 -78.95 60.08 36.38
N ARG A 17 -78.40 59.03 37.00
CA ARG A 17 -78.14 57.76 36.32
C ARG A 17 -79.43 57.14 35.80
N TYR A 18 -80.47 57.06 36.62
CA TYR A 18 -81.79 56.57 36.20
C TYR A 18 -82.32 57.36 35.00
N ALA A 19 -82.25 58.69 35.05
CA ALA A 19 -82.69 59.57 33.97
C ALA A 19 -81.92 59.33 32.65
N ARG A 20 -80.63 58.99 32.69
CA ARG A 20 -79.88 58.60 31.47
C ARG A 20 -80.39 57.31 30.82
N TYR A 21 -80.89 56.35 31.60
CA TYR A 21 -81.40 55.08 31.08
C TYR A 21 -82.88 55.14 30.67
N HIS A 22 -83.65 56.07 31.25
CA HIS A 22 -85.11 56.13 31.09
C HIS A 22 -85.63 57.41 30.43
N GLY A 23 -84.75 58.37 30.13
CA GLY A 23 -85.01 59.60 29.37
C GLY A 23 -83.98 59.81 28.26
N ASP A 24 -83.67 61.07 27.92
CA ASP A 24 -82.60 61.41 26.98
C ASP A 24 -81.22 61.34 27.68
N PRO A 25 -80.29 60.44 27.25
CA PRO A 25 -78.98 60.30 27.89
C PRO A 25 -78.07 61.52 27.73
N ALA A 26 -78.30 62.38 26.73
CA ALA A 26 -77.54 63.61 26.51
C ALA A 26 -78.16 64.81 27.25
N ASN A 27 -79.41 64.70 27.70
CA ASN A 27 -80.13 65.75 28.41
C ASN A 27 -81.11 65.15 29.43
N THR A 28 -80.62 64.86 30.64
CA THR A 28 -81.39 64.17 31.70
C THR A 28 -82.47 65.05 32.34
N ARG A 29 -82.56 66.31 31.94
CA ARG A 29 -83.28 67.40 32.60
C ARG A 29 -84.72 67.05 32.94
N GLU A 30 -85.49 66.74 31.90
CA GLU A 30 -86.92 66.47 32.03
C GLU A 30 -87.19 65.26 32.94
N ALA A 31 -86.44 64.17 32.75
CA ALA A 31 -86.60 62.93 33.51
C ALA A 31 -86.16 63.07 34.99
N VAL A 32 -85.16 63.91 35.28
CA VAL A 32 -84.76 64.23 36.66
C VAL A 32 -85.84 65.05 37.34
N TRP A 33 -86.30 66.14 36.72
CA TRP A 33 -87.32 67.03 37.28
C TRP A 33 -88.70 66.36 37.44
N GLU A 34 -89.00 65.31 36.67
CA GLU A 34 -90.20 64.47 36.87
C GLU A 34 -90.14 63.66 38.18
N LYS A 35 -88.93 63.32 38.65
CA LYS A 35 -88.73 62.50 39.86
C LYS A 35 -88.33 63.32 41.09
N PHE A 36 -87.52 64.36 40.90
CA PHE A 36 -86.96 65.16 41.99
C PHE A 36 -86.75 66.61 41.55
N ASP A 37 -87.33 67.55 42.30
CA ASP A 37 -87.28 68.98 42.00
C ASP A 37 -85.92 69.59 42.40
N VAL A 38 -84.94 69.49 41.49
CA VAL A 38 -83.61 70.08 41.67
C VAL A 38 -83.70 71.59 41.41
N PRO A 39 -83.10 72.46 42.25
CA PRO A 39 -82.97 73.87 41.93
C PRO A 39 -82.30 74.08 40.56
N VAL A 40 -82.84 75.01 39.77
CA VAL A 40 -82.35 75.29 38.40
C VAL A 40 -80.85 75.59 38.37
N ASP A 41 -80.34 76.28 39.39
CA ASP A 41 -78.94 76.69 39.50
C ASP A 41 -77.99 75.54 39.86
N ASP A 42 -78.50 74.43 40.43
CA ASP A 42 -77.68 73.31 40.90
C ASP A 42 -77.69 72.12 39.94
N TYR A 43 -78.67 72.02 39.04
CA TYR A 43 -78.81 70.88 38.13
C TYR A 43 -77.56 70.65 37.27
N ASP A 44 -76.98 71.73 36.70
CA ASP A 44 -75.81 71.62 35.82
C ASP A 44 -74.58 71.04 36.55
N MET A 45 -74.44 71.36 37.84
CA MET A 45 -73.37 70.80 38.68
C MET A 45 -73.59 69.30 38.91
N TYR A 46 -74.80 68.88 39.27
CA TYR A 46 -75.10 67.46 39.48
C TYR A 46 -75.00 66.65 38.19
N GLU A 47 -75.38 67.22 37.05
CA GLU A 47 -75.27 66.57 35.74
C GLU A 47 -73.80 66.34 35.43
N TRP A 48 -72.96 67.37 35.59
CA TRP A 48 -71.52 67.24 35.38
C TRP A 48 -70.86 66.22 36.30
N LEU A 49 -71.19 66.21 37.59
CA LEU A 49 -70.62 65.27 38.58
C LEU A 49 -70.92 63.79 38.29
N THR A 50 -71.92 63.51 37.44
CA THR A 50 -72.33 62.14 37.10
C THR A 50 -71.86 61.68 35.71
N LEU A 51 -71.27 62.58 34.93
CA LEU A 51 -70.69 62.24 33.64
C LEU A 51 -69.39 61.44 33.84
N GLN A 52 -69.16 60.48 32.95
CA GLN A 52 -67.84 59.87 32.82
C GLN A 52 -66.91 60.88 32.17
N VAL A 53 -65.71 61.04 32.73
CA VAL A 53 -64.63 61.83 32.13
C VAL A 53 -63.51 60.87 31.76
N LEU A 54 -62.73 61.22 30.72
CA LEU A 54 -61.55 60.44 30.35
C LEU A 54 -60.63 60.32 31.57
N SER A 55 -60.24 59.10 31.92
CA SER A 55 -59.23 58.86 32.96
C SER A 55 -57.83 59.26 32.47
N THR A 56 -56.90 59.47 33.40
CA THR A 56 -55.48 59.73 33.07
C THR A 56 -54.90 58.70 32.09
N GLU A 57 -55.21 57.41 32.28
CA GLU A 57 -54.73 56.34 31.40
C GLU A 57 -55.36 56.41 30.00
N GLU A 58 -56.64 56.75 29.88
CA GLU A 58 -57.30 56.94 28.58
C GLU A 58 -56.73 58.16 27.84
N ILE A 59 -56.50 59.27 28.55
CA ILE A 59 -55.86 60.46 28.00
C ILE A 59 -54.46 60.11 27.47
N HIS A 60 -53.66 59.37 28.23
CA HIS A 60 -52.35 58.90 27.75
C HIS A 60 -52.44 58.01 26.52
N ARG A 61 -53.37 57.05 26.49
CA ARG A 61 -53.54 56.17 25.34
C ARG A 61 -53.92 56.95 24.08
N LEU A 62 -54.79 57.94 24.21
CA LEU A 62 -55.16 58.82 23.09
C LEU A 62 -53.95 59.65 22.64
N PHE A 63 -53.18 60.20 23.57
CA PHE A 63 -51.98 60.98 23.26
C PHE A 63 -50.90 60.13 22.57
N ARG A 64 -50.53 58.97 23.11
CA ARG A 64 -49.53 58.06 22.52
C ARG A 64 -49.92 57.52 21.15
N ARG A 65 -51.22 57.46 20.85
CA ARG A 65 -51.75 57.07 19.53
C ARG A 65 -51.87 58.26 18.57
N SER A 66 -51.42 59.44 18.97
CA SER A 66 -51.51 60.69 18.20
C SER A 66 -52.96 61.07 17.84
N VAL A 67 -53.94 60.68 18.66
CA VAL A 67 -55.37 61.02 18.46
C VAL A 67 -55.67 62.44 18.96
N ILE A 68 -54.95 62.88 19.99
CA ILE A 68 -55.04 64.22 20.58
C ILE A 68 -53.65 64.85 20.60
N THR A 69 -53.56 66.18 20.57
CA THR A 69 -52.26 66.87 20.62
C THR A 69 -51.65 66.88 22.02
N GLU A 70 -50.41 67.37 22.15
CA GLU A 70 -49.79 67.55 23.47
C GLU A 70 -50.51 68.61 24.30
N GLU A 71 -50.98 69.68 23.66
CA GLU A 71 -51.79 70.72 24.29
C GLU A 71 -53.12 70.15 24.79
N ASP A 72 -53.80 69.35 23.96
CA ASP A 72 -55.04 68.67 24.32
C ASP A 72 -54.83 67.71 25.50
N ALA A 73 -53.76 66.91 25.47
CA ALA A 73 -53.43 65.97 26.55
C ALA A 73 -53.15 66.71 27.86
N SER A 74 -52.36 67.78 27.81
CA SER A 74 -52.04 68.61 28.98
C SER A 74 -53.30 69.26 29.56
N PHE A 75 -54.17 69.77 28.70
CA PHE A 75 -55.45 70.35 29.08
C PHE A 75 -56.40 69.32 29.71
N PHE A 76 -56.53 68.13 29.13
CA PHE A 76 -57.37 67.07 29.70
C PHE A 76 -56.80 66.54 31.02
N LEU A 77 -55.48 66.39 31.14
CA LEU A 77 -54.83 66.00 32.40
C LEU A 77 -55.08 67.03 33.52
N GLN A 78 -55.07 68.33 33.18
CA GLN A 78 -55.43 69.39 34.12
C GLN A 78 -56.90 69.33 34.55
N ARG A 79 -57.81 69.06 33.61
CA ARG A 79 -59.25 68.89 33.90
C ARG A 79 -59.54 67.72 34.86
N VAL A 80 -58.75 66.65 34.80
CA VAL A 80 -58.91 65.50 35.71
C VAL A 80 -58.15 65.63 37.03
N GLY A 81 -57.38 66.71 37.21
CA GLY A 81 -56.83 67.11 38.50
C GLY A 81 -55.31 67.20 38.61
N TRP A 82 -54.54 66.85 37.56
CA TRP A 82 -53.09 67.07 37.55
C TRP A 82 -52.75 68.55 37.43
N ARG A 83 -51.64 69.00 38.02
CA ARG A 83 -51.27 70.42 38.04
C ARG A 83 -49.78 70.62 37.79
N ASP A 84 -49.47 71.74 37.16
CA ASP A 84 -48.10 72.22 36.95
C ASP A 84 -47.20 71.14 36.33
N GLU A 85 -45.97 71.00 36.84
CA GLU A 85 -44.98 70.02 36.41
C GLU A 85 -45.44 68.56 36.49
N ASN A 86 -46.44 68.25 37.33
CA ASN A 86 -46.96 66.88 37.44
C ASN A 86 -47.67 66.43 36.15
N VAL A 87 -48.18 67.37 35.34
CA VAL A 87 -48.73 67.05 34.02
C VAL A 87 -47.64 66.44 33.13
N ASP A 88 -46.45 67.02 33.14
CA ASP A 88 -45.32 66.53 32.35
C ASP A 88 -44.77 65.22 32.89
N TYR A 89 -44.65 65.06 34.21
CA TYR A 89 -44.23 63.78 34.82
C TYR A 89 -45.19 62.64 34.50
N VAL A 90 -46.49 62.91 34.56
CA VAL A 90 -47.50 61.90 34.28
C VAL A 90 -47.52 61.53 32.80
N LYS A 91 -47.38 62.51 31.89
CA LYS A 91 -47.16 62.23 30.45
C LYS A 91 -45.96 61.31 30.23
N GLU A 92 -44.83 61.59 30.89
CA GLU A 92 -43.61 60.78 30.76
C GLU A 92 -43.80 59.35 31.26
N LEU A 93 -44.44 59.15 32.42
CA LEU A 93 -44.82 57.84 32.95
C LEU A 93 -45.75 57.05 32.01
N GLY A 94 -46.40 57.74 31.06
CA GLY A 94 -47.21 57.12 30.04
C GLY A 94 -46.39 56.31 29.03
N TRP A 95 -45.11 56.58 28.81
CA TRP A 95 -44.32 55.87 27.81
C TRP A 95 -43.84 54.51 28.32
N LEU A 96 -43.86 53.50 27.45
CA LEU A 96 -43.25 52.22 27.74
C LEU A 96 -41.74 52.35 27.54
N ILE A 97 -40.96 52.15 28.61
CA ILE A 97 -39.51 52.01 28.52
C ILE A 97 -39.20 50.54 28.20
N PRO A 98 -38.43 50.23 27.13
CA PRO A 98 -37.98 48.87 26.86
C PRO A 98 -37.22 48.30 28.06
N ASN A 99 -37.26 46.97 28.24
CA ASN A 99 -36.52 46.38 29.35
C ASN A 99 -35.00 46.69 29.24
N PRO A 100 -34.27 46.76 30.37
CA PRO A 100 -32.86 47.13 30.40
C PRO A 100 -31.95 46.27 29.51
N MET A 101 -32.29 44.99 29.29
CA MET A 101 -31.52 44.10 28.41
C MET A 101 -31.65 44.53 26.95
N LEU A 102 -32.87 44.84 26.50
CA LEU A 102 -33.10 45.32 25.14
C LEU A 102 -32.47 46.69 24.91
N LEU A 103 -32.56 47.60 25.90
CA LEU A 103 -31.85 48.88 25.87
C LEU A 103 -30.34 48.66 25.74
N THR A 104 -29.77 47.77 26.54
CA THR A 104 -28.34 47.43 26.48
C THR A 104 -27.94 46.87 25.11
N GLN A 105 -28.72 45.94 24.56
CA GLN A 105 -28.46 45.37 23.24
C GLN A 105 -28.51 46.42 22.13
N GLY A 106 -29.51 47.30 22.16
CA GLY A 106 -29.61 48.42 21.22
C GLY A 106 -28.42 49.38 21.33
N ASN A 107 -28.02 49.71 22.56
CA ASN A 107 -26.87 50.58 22.81
C ASN A 107 -25.54 49.97 22.35
N LEU A 108 -25.33 48.67 22.59
CA LEU A 108 -24.17 47.94 22.08
C LEU A 108 -24.14 47.93 20.55
N GLN A 109 -25.28 47.68 19.90
CA GLN A 109 -25.40 47.70 18.44
C GLN A 109 -25.08 49.09 17.86
N GLN A 110 -25.44 50.16 18.57
CA GLN A 110 -25.17 51.54 18.18
C GLN A 110 -23.76 52.03 18.53
N GLY A 111 -22.96 51.23 19.25
CA GLY A 111 -21.62 51.62 19.70
C GLY A 111 -21.64 52.70 20.79
N ALA A 112 -22.69 52.74 21.61
CA ALA A 112 -22.76 53.65 22.75
C ALA A 112 -21.64 53.33 23.77
N ASN A 113 -21.17 54.35 24.48
CA ASN A 113 -20.18 54.18 25.54
C ASN A 113 -20.80 53.55 26.80
N LYS A 114 -19.93 53.10 27.72
CA LYS A 114 -20.36 52.42 28.96
C LYS A 114 -21.25 53.32 29.80
N GLU A 115 -20.92 54.60 29.94
CA GLU A 115 -21.67 55.56 30.75
C GLU A 115 -23.12 55.69 30.26
N LYS A 116 -23.32 55.76 28.94
CA LYS A 116 -24.65 55.82 28.33
C LYS A 116 -25.43 54.53 28.52
N ILE A 117 -24.78 53.38 28.38
CA ILE A 117 -25.40 52.07 28.62
C ILE A 117 -25.90 51.97 30.07
N ILE A 118 -25.09 52.39 31.04
CA ILE A 118 -25.46 52.39 32.46
C ILE A 118 -26.63 53.35 32.73
N GLU A 119 -26.62 54.54 32.14
CA GLU A 119 -27.73 55.50 32.24
C GLU A 119 -29.05 54.88 31.76
N ASP A 120 -29.06 54.23 30.59
CA ASP A 120 -30.28 53.65 30.03
C ASP A 120 -30.73 52.39 30.77
N ILE A 121 -29.80 51.61 31.34
CA ILE A 121 -30.13 50.51 32.27
C ILE A 121 -30.89 51.04 33.48
N ILE A 122 -30.44 52.17 34.05
CA ILE A 122 -31.10 52.82 35.20
C ILE A 122 -32.49 53.32 34.81
N ARG A 123 -32.63 53.93 33.62
CA ARG A 123 -33.92 54.37 33.08
C ARG A 123 -34.90 53.21 32.87
N GLY A 124 -34.40 51.99 32.64
CA GLY A 124 -35.20 50.76 32.59
C GLY A 124 -35.55 50.15 33.96
N ASP A 125 -35.54 50.95 35.03
CA ASP A 125 -35.88 50.57 36.41
C ASP A 125 -34.87 49.65 37.14
N ILE A 126 -33.62 49.58 36.68
CA ILE A 126 -32.54 48.97 37.48
C ILE A 126 -31.97 49.99 38.45
N HIS A 127 -31.93 49.65 39.73
CA HIS A 127 -31.33 50.51 40.75
C HIS A 127 -29.89 50.91 40.38
N PRO A 128 -29.47 52.18 40.54
CA PRO A 128 -28.13 52.65 40.19
C PRO A 128 -26.99 51.78 40.73
N ASP A 129 -27.06 51.39 42.01
CA ASP A 129 -26.08 50.50 42.66
C ASP A 129 -25.94 49.10 42.02
N ARG A 130 -26.89 48.71 41.16
CA ARG A 130 -26.93 47.41 40.47
C ARG A 130 -26.70 47.53 38.97
N ALA A 131 -26.66 48.73 38.41
CA ALA A 131 -26.60 48.91 36.96
C ALA A 131 -25.32 48.33 36.34
N GLU A 132 -24.16 48.51 36.99
CA GLU A 132 -22.91 47.89 36.53
C GLU A 132 -22.95 46.37 36.64
N GLN A 133 -23.40 45.86 37.80
CA GLN A 133 -23.57 44.43 38.02
C GLN A 133 -24.53 43.80 37.00
N TYR A 134 -25.60 44.51 36.64
CA TYR A 134 -26.55 44.11 35.62
C TYR A 134 -25.88 44.01 34.26
N LEU A 135 -25.15 45.06 33.84
CA LEU A 135 -24.42 45.08 32.57
C LEU A 135 -23.48 43.87 32.46
N ASP A 136 -22.60 43.69 33.45
CA ASP A 136 -21.65 42.58 33.46
C ASP A 136 -22.36 41.20 33.46
N ALA A 137 -23.50 41.11 34.15
CA ALA A 137 -24.30 39.89 34.20
C ALA A 137 -24.99 39.56 32.87
N ILE A 138 -25.27 40.52 31.98
CA ILE A 138 -25.92 40.26 30.68
C ILE A 138 -24.97 40.22 29.49
N LEU A 139 -23.75 40.76 29.63
CA LEU A 139 -22.74 40.67 28.58
C LEU A 139 -22.39 39.21 28.28
N THR A 140 -22.13 38.91 27.00
CA THR A 140 -21.73 37.57 26.58
C THR A 140 -20.40 37.20 27.23
N LYS A 141 -20.35 36.03 27.84
CA LYS A 141 -19.12 35.45 28.38
C LYS A 141 -18.47 34.53 27.34
N PRO A 142 -17.14 34.36 27.38
CA PRO A 142 -16.46 33.36 26.55
C PRO A 142 -17.05 31.96 26.77
N ALA A 143 -16.98 31.11 25.74
CA ALA A 143 -17.36 29.72 25.92
C ALA A 143 -16.41 29.03 26.91
N THR A 144 -16.92 28.07 27.67
CA THR A 144 -16.14 27.32 28.66
C THR A 144 -14.85 26.74 28.08
N GLN A 145 -14.93 26.18 26.87
CA GLN A 145 -13.76 25.61 26.19
C GLN A 145 -12.72 26.67 25.79
N ASP A 146 -13.14 27.91 25.49
CA ASP A 146 -12.21 29.00 25.17
C ASP A 146 -11.43 29.43 26.41
N VAL A 147 -12.08 29.47 27.58
CA VAL A 147 -11.42 29.76 28.86
C VAL A 147 -10.39 28.68 29.20
N VAL A 148 -10.76 27.40 29.08
CA VAL A 148 -9.84 26.27 29.30
C VAL A 148 -8.66 26.32 28.33
N THR A 149 -8.94 26.53 27.04
CA THR A 149 -7.92 26.57 26.00
C THR A 149 -6.99 27.78 26.16
N PHE A 150 -7.53 28.94 26.56
CA PHE A 150 -6.73 30.13 26.85
C PHE A 150 -5.83 29.89 28.06
N ALA A 151 -6.36 29.30 29.14
CA ALA A 151 -5.59 28.95 30.33
C ALA A 151 -4.42 28.02 29.97
N LEU A 152 -4.64 26.92 29.26
CA LEU A 152 -3.57 26.02 28.82
C LEU A 152 -2.46 26.74 28.03
N ARG A 153 -2.81 27.73 27.21
CA ARG A 153 -1.84 28.47 26.38
C ARG A 153 -1.00 29.46 27.16
N THR A 154 -1.54 30.04 28.23
CA THR A 154 -0.89 31.09 29.03
C THR A 154 -0.24 30.54 30.29
N ASP A 155 -0.89 29.59 30.96
CA ASP A 155 -0.46 28.91 32.18
C ASP A 155 -0.90 27.43 32.17
N PRO A 156 -0.03 26.50 31.74
CA PRO A 156 -0.32 25.07 31.74
C PRO A 156 -0.60 24.45 33.11
N ASP A 157 -0.24 25.12 34.22
CA ASP A 157 -0.57 24.66 35.58
C ASP A 157 -2.02 24.94 35.97
N LEU A 158 -2.78 25.63 35.10
CA LEU A 158 -4.20 25.94 35.26
C LEU A 158 -4.52 26.69 36.56
N SER A 159 -3.57 27.47 37.08
CA SER A 159 -3.71 28.11 38.40
C SER A 159 -4.85 29.13 38.45
N GLY A 160 -5.10 29.83 37.35
CA GLY A 160 -6.18 30.82 37.21
C GLY A 160 -7.48 30.28 36.60
N LEU A 161 -7.57 28.97 36.29
CA LEU A 161 -8.70 28.42 35.53
C LEU A 161 -10.02 28.53 36.33
N ASP A 162 -9.99 28.21 37.62
CA ASP A 162 -11.20 28.22 38.47
C ASP A 162 -11.88 29.57 38.54
N GLU A 163 -11.09 30.62 38.72
CA GLU A 163 -11.59 31.99 38.79
C GLU A 163 -12.23 32.37 37.46
N GLY A 164 -11.58 32.02 36.34
CA GLY A 164 -12.09 32.25 35.00
C GLY A 164 -13.41 31.52 34.74
N LEU A 165 -13.48 30.23 35.10
CA LEU A 165 -14.69 29.41 34.96
C LEU A 165 -15.83 29.91 35.85
N THR A 166 -15.54 30.28 37.09
CA THR A 166 -16.52 30.83 38.03
C THR A 166 -17.09 32.16 37.51
N LYS A 167 -16.23 33.04 36.96
CA LYS A 167 -16.65 34.33 36.36
C LYS A 167 -17.61 34.18 35.19
N ILE A 168 -17.52 33.08 34.43
CA ILE A 168 -18.45 32.80 33.34
C ILE A 168 -19.70 32.02 33.78
N GLY A 169 -19.82 31.71 35.07
CA GLY A 169 -21.00 31.08 35.67
C GLY A 169 -20.93 29.56 35.84
N ILE A 170 -19.75 28.94 35.73
CA ILE A 170 -19.58 27.53 36.08
C ILE A 170 -19.67 27.36 37.59
N HIS A 171 -20.49 26.39 38.04
CA HIS A 171 -20.64 26.08 39.45
C HIS A 171 -19.34 25.47 40.02
N PRO A 172 -18.92 25.84 41.25
CA PRO A 172 -17.69 25.33 41.87
C PRO A 172 -17.53 23.81 41.87
N ASP A 173 -18.63 23.06 42.03
CA ASP A 173 -18.64 21.58 42.00
C ASP A 173 -18.16 20.96 40.66
N TYR A 174 -18.11 21.73 39.57
CA TYR A 174 -17.67 21.25 38.24
C TYR A 174 -16.27 21.75 37.85
N LEU A 175 -15.54 22.44 38.74
CA LEU A 175 -14.21 22.97 38.40
C LEU A 175 -13.20 21.85 38.15
N ASP A 176 -13.19 20.82 39.01
CA ASP A 176 -12.28 19.68 38.85
C ASP A 176 -12.55 18.89 37.56
N LEU A 177 -13.83 18.75 37.15
CA LEU A 177 -14.21 18.17 35.86
C LEU A 177 -13.53 18.91 34.70
N HIS A 178 -13.56 20.25 34.70
CA HIS A 178 -12.94 21.02 33.63
C HIS A 178 -11.41 21.00 33.66
N ARG A 179 -10.78 20.86 34.84
CA ARG A 179 -9.33 20.63 34.91
C ARG A 179 -8.95 19.28 34.30
N GLU A 180 -9.71 18.24 34.62
CA GLU A 180 -9.44 16.90 34.09
C GLU A 180 -9.61 16.88 32.57
N LEU A 181 -10.69 17.50 32.06
CA LEU A 181 -10.97 17.60 30.62
C LEU A 181 -10.01 18.54 29.86
N ALA A 182 -9.26 19.42 30.55
CA ALA A 182 -8.26 20.26 29.91
C ALA A 182 -7.14 19.43 29.28
N PHE A 183 -6.81 18.27 29.88
CA PHE A 183 -5.80 17.37 29.35
C PHE A 183 -6.42 16.29 28.48
N VAL A 184 -6.11 16.31 27.20
CA VAL A 184 -6.68 15.39 26.23
C VAL A 184 -5.99 14.03 26.30
N ILE A 185 -6.80 12.98 26.25
CA ILE A 185 -6.33 11.62 26.00
C ILE A 185 -6.30 11.42 24.48
N PRO A 186 -5.20 10.90 23.90
CA PRO A 186 -5.12 10.58 22.48
C PRO A 186 -6.29 9.73 21.98
N PRO A 187 -6.73 9.90 20.72
CA PRO A 187 -7.71 9.02 20.11
C PRO A 187 -7.29 7.55 20.18
N VAL A 188 -8.26 6.64 20.29
CA VAL A 188 -8.01 5.20 20.41
C VAL A 188 -7.11 4.66 19.29
N SER A 189 -7.26 5.17 18.06
CA SER A 189 -6.40 4.78 16.91
C SER A 189 -4.92 5.08 17.16
N ASP A 190 -4.61 6.21 17.78
CA ASP A 190 -3.24 6.60 18.09
C ASP A 190 -2.69 5.75 19.23
N ILE A 191 -3.51 5.45 20.24
CA ILE A 191 -3.16 4.53 21.32
C ILE A 191 -2.88 3.12 20.77
N ILE A 192 -3.69 2.62 19.82
CA ILE A 192 -3.42 1.34 19.14
C ILE A 192 -2.10 1.40 18.40
N THR A 193 -1.82 2.49 17.68
CA THR A 193 -0.54 2.68 16.97
C THR A 193 0.63 2.66 17.95
N MET A 194 0.54 3.37 19.08
CA MET A 194 1.55 3.34 20.15
C MET A 194 1.74 1.93 20.71
N ALA A 195 0.66 1.16 20.90
CA ALA A 195 0.72 -0.21 21.39
C ALA A 195 1.40 -1.16 20.40
N VAL A 196 1.05 -1.08 19.12
CA VAL A 196 1.69 -1.86 18.05
C VAL A 196 3.18 -1.50 17.94
N ARG A 197 3.51 -0.22 18.11
CA ARG A 197 4.89 0.28 18.12
C ARG A 197 5.64 0.01 19.43
N GLU A 198 5.11 -0.80 20.34
CA GLU A 198 5.78 -1.19 21.60
C GLU A 198 6.15 0.00 22.51
N VAL A 199 5.46 1.14 22.35
CA VAL A 199 5.70 2.37 23.14
C VAL A 199 5.38 2.16 24.63
N PHE A 200 4.40 1.28 24.92
CA PHE A 200 3.99 0.93 26.28
C PHE A 200 4.83 -0.20 26.90
N THR A 201 5.87 -0.69 26.20
CA THR A 201 6.78 -1.73 26.69
C THR A 201 8.16 -1.11 26.93
N PRO A 202 8.47 -0.61 28.16
CA PRO A 202 9.64 0.24 28.41
C PRO A 202 10.97 -0.38 27.96
N GLU A 203 11.14 -1.68 28.15
CA GLU A 203 12.36 -2.40 27.78
C GLU A 203 12.57 -2.43 26.26
N ILE A 204 11.49 -2.58 25.48
CA ILE A 204 11.54 -2.58 24.01
C ILE A 204 11.72 -1.16 23.49
N ALA A 205 10.96 -0.20 24.01
CA ALA A 205 11.06 1.20 23.61
C ALA A 205 12.46 1.77 23.87
N ALA A 206 13.09 1.41 25.00
CA ALA A 206 14.47 1.76 25.32
C ALA A 206 15.46 1.09 24.37
N ARG A 207 15.29 -0.22 24.07
CA ARG A 207 16.14 -0.93 23.11
C ARG A 207 16.09 -0.32 21.71
N PHE A 208 14.93 0.18 21.30
CA PHE A 208 14.72 0.83 20.00
C PHE A 208 15.07 2.31 19.99
N GLY A 209 15.48 2.90 21.11
CA GLY A 209 15.77 4.33 21.19
C GLY A 209 14.56 5.22 20.87
N GLN A 210 13.33 4.73 21.09
CA GLN A 210 12.12 5.42 20.60
C GLN A 210 11.93 6.82 21.19
N TYR A 211 12.40 7.03 22.41
CA TYR A 211 12.34 8.33 23.10
C TYR A 211 13.57 9.21 22.86
N GLU A 212 14.54 8.77 22.06
CA GLU A 212 15.72 9.56 21.70
C GLU A 212 15.34 10.78 20.85
N ASP A 213 16.16 11.82 20.90
CA ASP A 213 15.96 13.08 20.18
C ASP A 213 14.64 13.82 20.47
N PHE A 214 13.99 13.54 21.61
CA PHE A 214 12.74 14.21 22.01
C PHE A 214 12.94 15.73 22.15
N PRO A 215 12.28 16.55 21.31
CA PRO A 215 12.52 17.99 21.30
C PRO A 215 11.75 18.67 22.44
N ALA A 216 12.45 19.40 23.32
CA ALA A 216 11.82 20.16 24.41
C ALA A 216 10.66 21.09 23.96
N PRO A 217 10.72 21.77 22.79
CA PRO A 217 9.58 22.55 22.30
C PRO A 217 8.31 21.73 22.08
N LEU A 218 8.40 20.44 21.74
CA LEU A 218 7.21 19.59 21.56
C LEU A 218 6.47 19.39 22.88
N GLU A 219 7.18 19.26 24.01
CA GLU A 219 6.58 19.22 25.34
C GLU A 219 5.83 20.53 25.64
N GLU A 220 6.48 21.68 25.40
CA GLU A 220 5.86 23.00 25.63
C GLU A 220 4.57 23.18 24.82
N TRP A 221 4.62 22.94 23.51
CA TRP A 221 3.47 23.11 22.62
C TRP A 221 2.40 22.04 22.82
N GLY A 222 2.80 20.82 23.18
CA GLY A 222 1.91 19.74 23.56
C GLY A 222 1.09 20.11 24.79
N LEU A 223 1.74 20.57 25.86
CA LEU A 223 1.06 20.99 27.09
C LEU A 223 0.07 22.13 26.83
N LYS A 224 0.43 23.14 26.02
CA LYS A 224 -0.46 24.24 25.61
C LYS A 224 -1.67 23.79 24.77
N LYS A 225 -1.67 22.54 24.30
CA LYS A 225 -2.77 21.88 23.57
C LYS A 225 -3.52 20.86 24.45
N GLY A 226 -3.18 20.75 25.73
CA GLY A 226 -3.75 19.77 26.65
C GLY A 226 -3.08 18.39 26.55
N LEU A 227 -1.99 18.24 25.79
CA LEU A 227 -1.27 16.98 25.73
C LEU A 227 -0.25 16.92 26.86
N SER A 228 -0.39 15.95 27.78
CA SER A 228 0.57 15.78 28.86
C SER A 228 1.98 15.50 28.33
N LYS A 229 3.01 15.72 29.17
CA LYS A 229 4.39 15.35 28.85
C LYS A 229 4.49 13.89 28.42
N GLU A 230 3.85 13.00 29.17
CA GLU A 230 3.85 11.56 28.90
C GLU A 230 3.24 11.25 27.53
N TRP A 231 2.09 11.83 27.19
CA TRP A 231 1.50 11.61 25.89
C TRP A 231 2.32 12.21 24.75
N SER A 232 2.93 13.37 24.97
CA SER A 232 3.84 14.00 23.99
C SER A 232 5.04 13.10 23.70
N GLN A 233 5.64 12.51 24.73
CA GLN A 233 6.73 11.54 24.60
C GLN A 233 6.29 10.26 23.89
N ARG A 234 5.07 9.77 24.15
CA ARG A 234 4.55 8.56 23.48
C ARG A 234 4.24 8.77 22.00
N TYR A 235 3.70 9.94 21.64
CA TYR A 235 3.54 10.33 20.24
C TYR A 235 4.88 10.38 19.53
N TRP A 236 5.89 10.95 20.19
CA TRP A 236 7.25 10.90 19.69
C TRP A 236 7.74 9.46 19.55
N ALA A 237 7.61 8.61 20.57
CA ALA A 237 8.04 7.22 20.47
C ALA A 237 7.39 6.43 19.30
N ALA A 238 6.15 6.76 18.94
CA ALA A 238 5.44 6.12 17.83
C ALA A 238 5.75 6.69 16.43
N HIS A 239 6.40 7.87 16.32
CA HIS A 239 6.48 8.63 15.06
C HIS A 239 7.46 8.05 14.02
N TRP A 240 8.40 7.21 14.45
CA TRP A 240 9.51 6.75 13.63
C TRP A 240 9.07 5.92 12.42
N ALA A 241 9.77 6.10 11.29
CA ALA A 241 9.67 5.20 10.15
C ALA A 241 10.56 3.96 10.39
N LEU A 242 9.94 2.79 10.53
CA LEU A 242 10.68 1.55 10.78
C LEU A 242 11.28 0.96 9.49
N PRO A 243 12.41 0.22 9.57
CA PRO A 243 12.95 -0.52 8.43
C PRO A 243 11.90 -1.46 7.83
N SER A 244 11.76 -1.49 6.50
CA SER A 244 10.83 -2.40 5.79
C SER A 244 11.15 -3.87 6.07
N ALA A 245 10.17 -4.76 5.89
CA ALA A 245 10.39 -6.21 6.01
C ALA A 245 11.58 -6.70 5.16
N THR A 246 11.74 -6.19 3.93
CA THR A 246 12.88 -6.51 3.06
C THR A 246 14.22 -6.05 3.66
N GLN A 247 14.28 -4.85 4.26
CA GLN A 247 15.47 -4.40 4.98
C GLN A 247 15.74 -5.28 6.21
N GLY A 248 14.68 -5.69 6.92
CA GLY A 248 14.76 -6.68 8.00
C GLY A 248 15.37 -8.01 7.55
N PHE A 249 14.92 -8.53 6.40
CA PHE A 249 15.48 -9.76 5.81
C PHE A 249 16.95 -9.59 5.42
N GLU A 250 17.33 -8.46 4.83
CA GLU A 250 18.74 -8.19 4.54
C GLU A 250 19.60 -8.13 5.79
N MET A 251 19.11 -7.48 6.86
CA MET A 251 19.82 -7.44 8.14
C MET A 251 19.97 -8.84 8.74
N LEU A 252 18.93 -9.68 8.67
CA LEU A 252 18.97 -11.07 9.11
C LEU A 252 20.01 -11.87 8.32
N HIS A 253 19.98 -11.80 6.98
CA HIS A 253 20.93 -12.55 6.14
C HIS A 253 22.39 -12.12 6.33
N ARG A 254 22.61 -10.85 6.70
CA ARG A 254 23.95 -10.32 6.99
C ARG A 254 24.40 -10.59 8.44
N GLY A 255 23.56 -11.21 9.27
CA GLY A 255 23.85 -11.47 10.68
C GLY A 255 23.92 -10.21 11.55
N VAL A 256 23.32 -9.11 11.09
CA VAL A 256 23.24 -7.84 11.83
C VAL A 256 22.17 -7.91 12.92
N ILE A 257 21.10 -8.66 12.64
CA ILE A 257 20.03 -8.97 13.59
C ILE A 257 19.79 -10.48 13.62
N ASP A 258 19.19 -10.96 14.71
CA ASP A 258 18.70 -12.33 14.83
C ASP A 258 17.21 -12.45 14.44
N ARG A 259 16.66 -13.66 14.54
CA ARG A 259 15.26 -13.93 14.22
C ARG A 259 14.29 -13.26 15.19
N ASP A 260 14.67 -13.11 16.45
CA ASP A 260 13.81 -12.48 17.47
C ASP A 260 13.70 -10.98 17.19
N ASP A 261 14.79 -10.35 16.77
CA ASP A 261 14.82 -8.96 16.34
C ASP A 261 14.02 -8.74 15.06
N LEU A 262 14.06 -9.68 14.11
CA LEU A 262 13.16 -9.63 12.95
C LEU A 262 11.69 -9.77 13.35
N ASP A 263 11.33 -10.68 14.27
CA ASP A 263 9.95 -10.83 14.73
C ASP A 263 9.43 -9.56 15.42
N ARG A 264 10.27 -8.94 16.27
CA ARG A 264 9.95 -7.64 16.90
C ARG A 264 9.77 -6.53 15.87
N LEU A 265 10.62 -6.46 14.84
CA LEU A 265 10.47 -5.51 13.75
C LEU A 265 9.13 -5.71 13.01
N LEU A 266 8.82 -6.94 12.60
CA LEU A 266 7.58 -7.27 11.90
C LEU A 266 6.35 -6.97 12.78
N ARG A 267 6.44 -7.23 14.09
CA ARG A 267 5.41 -6.84 15.06
C ARG A 267 5.18 -5.33 15.08
N ALA A 268 6.24 -4.55 15.20
CA ALA A 268 6.18 -3.10 15.22
C ALA A 268 5.70 -2.50 13.88
N GLN A 269 5.85 -3.23 12.77
CA GLN A 269 5.26 -2.92 11.47
C GLN A 269 3.80 -3.35 11.31
N ASP A 270 3.15 -3.80 12.38
CA ASP A 270 1.78 -4.30 12.38
C ASP A 270 1.55 -5.55 11.51
N VAL A 271 2.59 -6.37 11.31
CA VAL A 271 2.43 -7.67 10.67
C VAL A 271 1.74 -8.61 11.66
N MET A 272 0.59 -9.16 11.26
CA MET A 272 -0.16 -10.10 12.09
C MET A 272 0.71 -11.29 12.51
N PRO A 273 0.61 -11.78 13.77
CA PRO A 273 1.44 -12.88 14.28
C PRO A 273 1.48 -14.11 13.37
N TYR A 274 0.35 -14.46 12.75
CA TYR A 274 0.24 -15.60 11.83
C TYR A 274 1.19 -15.52 10.61
N TRP A 275 1.49 -14.30 10.13
CA TRP A 275 2.28 -14.08 8.92
C TRP A 275 3.78 -13.92 9.18
N ARG A 276 4.20 -13.57 10.41
CA ARG A 276 5.62 -13.23 10.69
C ARG A 276 6.56 -14.37 10.39
N ASP A 277 6.22 -15.56 10.87
CA ASP A 277 7.04 -16.75 10.64
C ASP A 277 7.07 -17.13 9.15
N LYS A 278 5.93 -17.03 8.46
CA LYS A 278 5.83 -17.34 7.03
C LYS A 278 6.63 -16.37 6.16
N LEU A 279 6.57 -15.08 6.49
CA LEU A 279 7.39 -14.05 5.85
C LEU A 279 8.88 -14.28 6.10
N THR A 280 9.25 -14.69 7.31
CA THR A 280 10.64 -15.02 7.66
C THR A 280 11.15 -16.23 6.87
N GLN A 281 10.32 -17.27 6.68
CA GLN A 281 10.71 -18.45 5.90
C GLN A 281 11.02 -18.13 4.43
N ILE A 282 10.26 -17.21 3.81
CA ILE A 282 10.48 -16.79 2.42
C ILE A 282 11.56 -15.71 2.26
N ALA A 283 12.19 -15.27 3.36
CA ALA A 283 13.30 -14.33 3.29
C ALA A 283 14.50 -14.94 2.55
N TYR A 284 14.75 -16.24 2.76
CA TYR A 284 15.89 -16.95 2.19
C TYR A 284 15.67 -17.26 0.71
N ARG A 285 16.75 -17.16 -0.07
CA ARG A 285 16.71 -17.47 -1.51
C ARG A 285 16.60 -18.98 -1.72
N PRO A 286 15.71 -19.45 -2.61
CA PRO A 286 15.71 -20.85 -3.03
C PRO A 286 17.00 -21.17 -3.80
N LEU A 287 17.42 -22.44 -3.77
CA LEU A 287 18.59 -22.93 -4.52
C LEU A 287 18.44 -22.61 -6.01
N THR A 288 19.43 -22.02 -6.67
CA THR A 288 19.26 -21.66 -8.08
C THR A 288 19.03 -22.89 -8.96
N ARG A 289 18.26 -22.77 -10.05
CA ARG A 289 18.06 -23.90 -11.00
C ARG A 289 19.37 -24.50 -11.53
N VAL A 290 20.43 -23.70 -11.61
CA VAL A 290 21.76 -24.16 -12.02
C VAL A 290 22.38 -25.01 -10.92
N ASP A 291 22.34 -24.54 -9.68
CA ASP A 291 22.92 -25.24 -8.54
C ASP A 291 22.12 -26.50 -8.20
N VAL A 292 20.80 -26.50 -8.34
CA VAL A 292 19.96 -27.71 -8.22
C VAL A 292 20.45 -28.81 -9.16
N ARG A 293 20.72 -28.49 -10.43
CA ARG A 293 21.24 -29.48 -11.40
C ARG A 293 22.65 -29.95 -11.06
N ARG A 294 23.52 -29.05 -10.58
CA ARG A 294 24.89 -29.40 -10.15
C ARG A 294 24.84 -30.30 -8.92
N MET A 295 24.04 -29.94 -7.92
CA MET A 295 23.84 -30.72 -6.70
C MET A 295 23.29 -32.11 -6.99
N TYR A 296 22.34 -32.25 -7.92
CA TYR A 296 21.88 -33.58 -8.34
C TYR A 296 23.00 -34.40 -9.00
N ARG A 297 23.78 -33.79 -9.90
CA ARG A 297 24.92 -34.47 -10.55
C ARG A 297 25.96 -34.96 -9.55
N GLU A 298 26.25 -34.17 -8.53
CA GLU A 298 27.20 -34.50 -7.46
C GLU A 298 26.58 -35.39 -6.36
N GLY A 299 25.31 -35.78 -6.47
CA GLY A 299 24.63 -36.65 -5.50
C GLY A 299 24.25 -35.97 -4.18
N VAL A 300 24.30 -34.62 -4.12
CA VAL A 300 23.85 -33.83 -2.95
C VAL A 300 22.32 -33.79 -2.87
N LEU A 301 21.65 -33.74 -4.03
CA LEU A 301 20.18 -33.86 -4.13
C LEU A 301 19.82 -35.17 -4.81
N ASP A 302 18.75 -35.80 -4.33
CA ASP A 302 18.05 -36.87 -5.02
C ASP A 302 16.91 -36.32 -5.90
N GLU A 303 16.16 -37.20 -6.58
CA GLU A 303 15.07 -36.79 -7.45
C GLU A 303 13.97 -36.00 -6.70
N ALA A 304 13.66 -36.42 -5.46
CA ALA A 304 12.69 -35.74 -4.60
C ALA A 304 13.17 -34.34 -4.19
N GLY A 305 14.44 -34.19 -3.85
CA GLY A 305 15.07 -32.90 -3.53
C GLY A 305 15.12 -31.95 -4.72
N VAL A 306 15.37 -32.46 -5.94
CA VAL A 306 15.27 -31.67 -7.18
C VAL A 306 13.84 -31.20 -7.41
N TYR A 307 12.86 -32.08 -7.21
CA TYR A 307 11.44 -31.74 -7.33
C TYR A 307 11.03 -30.65 -6.34
N ALA A 308 11.37 -30.80 -5.05
CA ALA A 308 11.09 -29.81 -4.02
C ALA A 308 11.74 -28.46 -4.34
N ALA A 309 13.00 -28.45 -4.75
CA ALA A 309 13.68 -27.20 -5.10
C ALA A 309 13.01 -26.47 -6.28
N TYR A 310 12.45 -27.19 -7.26
CA TYR A 310 11.66 -26.54 -8.33
C TYR A 310 10.31 -26.02 -7.84
N LEU A 311 9.66 -26.66 -6.85
CA LEU A 311 8.47 -26.10 -6.22
C LEU A 311 8.79 -24.78 -5.49
N ASP A 312 9.94 -24.67 -4.83
CA ASP A 312 10.37 -23.44 -4.15
C ASP A 312 10.60 -22.26 -5.11
N HIS A 313 10.85 -22.53 -6.40
CA HIS A 313 10.89 -21.50 -7.47
C HIS A 313 9.49 -21.06 -7.94
N GLY A 314 8.43 -21.68 -7.44
CA GLY A 314 7.05 -21.41 -7.85
C GLY A 314 6.62 -22.13 -9.15
N TYR A 315 7.31 -23.20 -9.57
CA TYR A 315 6.81 -24.04 -10.66
C TYR A 315 5.55 -24.80 -10.21
N SER A 316 4.58 -24.96 -11.11
CA SER A 316 3.47 -25.90 -10.89
C SER A 316 3.99 -27.33 -10.72
N GLU A 317 3.26 -28.18 -10.00
CA GLU A 317 3.66 -29.58 -9.79
C GLU A 317 4.02 -30.32 -11.10
N GLU A 318 3.24 -30.08 -12.16
CA GLU A 318 3.49 -30.67 -13.48
C GLU A 318 4.83 -30.20 -14.07
N ASN A 319 5.12 -28.90 -13.99
CA ASN A 319 6.36 -28.36 -14.52
C ASN A 319 7.57 -28.71 -13.64
N ALA A 320 7.39 -28.79 -12.32
CA ALA A 320 8.41 -29.27 -11.40
C ALA A 320 8.77 -30.75 -11.72
N LYS A 321 7.77 -31.62 -12.00
CA LYS A 321 8.01 -33.00 -12.47
C LYS A 321 8.78 -33.04 -13.79
N ARG A 322 8.39 -32.21 -14.78
CA ARG A 322 9.10 -32.12 -16.08
C ARG A 322 10.54 -31.65 -15.92
N MET A 323 10.78 -30.62 -15.11
CA MET A 323 12.12 -30.09 -14.84
C MET A 323 13.01 -31.08 -14.08
N THR A 324 12.41 -31.85 -13.18
CA THR A 324 13.08 -32.95 -12.47
C THR A 324 13.50 -34.03 -13.46
N LEU A 325 12.58 -34.54 -14.27
CA LEU A 325 12.87 -35.53 -15.31
C LEU A 325 13.95 -35.04 -16.29
N PHE A 326 13.87 -33.78 -16.70
CA PHE A 326 14.89 -33.16 -17.54
C PHE A 326 16.27 -33.17 -16.86
N THR A 327 16.34 -32.80 -15.59
CA THR A 327 17.59 -32.76 -14.80
C THR A 327 18.21 -34.16 -14.66
N VAL A 328 17.38 -35.16 -14.37
CA VAL A 328 17.79 -36.57 -14.27
C VAL A 328 18.35 -37.05 -15.60
N ARG A 329 17.60 -36.91 -16.70
CA ARG A 329 18.01 -37.34 -18.05
C ARG A 329 19.28 -36.65 -18.52
N GLN A 330 19.38 -35.33 -18.31
CA GLN A 330 20.56 -34.57 -18.67
C GLN A 330 21.81 -35.07 -17.92
N THR A 331 21.65 -35.41 -16.64
CA THR A 331 22.76 -35.91 -15.81
C THR A 331 23.18 -37.32 -16.23
N LEU A 332 22.23 -38.22 -16.44
CA LEU A 332 22.50 -39.58 -16.93
C LEU A 332 23.17 -39.58 -18.30
N SER A 333 22.69 -38.75 -19.23
CA SER A 333 23.29 -38.59 -20.55
C SER A 333 24.74 -38.09 -20.47
N ALA A 334 25.02 -37.14 -19.57
CA ALA A 334 26.39 -36.65 -19.34
C ALA A 334 27.31 -37.70 -18.67
N GLN A 335 26.77 -38.53 -17.77
CA GLN A 335 27.53 -39.55 -17.05
C GLN A 335 27.78 -40.83 -17.85
N ALA A 336 26.88 -41.18 -18.78
CA ALA A 336 26.94 -42.44 -19.52
C ALA A 336 28.26 -42.65 -20.27
N LYS A 337 29.01 -41.58 -20.63
CA LYS A 337 30.25 -41.58 -21.44
C LYS A 337 30.17 -42.35 -22.77
N PHE A 338 29.01 -42.95 -23.06
CA PHE A 338 28.70 -43.79 -24.17
C PHE A 338 27.83 -42.98 -25.11
N THR A 339 28.40 -42.63 -26.26
CA THR A 339 27.83 -41.67 -27.19
C THR A 339 27.07 -42.36 -28.30
N SER A 340 26.26 -41.60 -29.04
CA SER A 340 25.64 -42.09 -30.27
C SER A 340 26.68 -42.56 -31.29
N THR A 341 27.88 -41.98 -31.28
CA THR A 341 29.02 -42.42 -32.10
C THR A 341 29.51 -43.81 -31.70
N ASP A 342 29.57 -44.10 -30.40
CA ASP A 342 29.99 -45.41 -29.89
C ASP A 342 28.98 -46.50 -30.26
N VAL A 343 27.68 -46.21 -30.17
CA VAL A 343 26.62 -47.12 -30.60
C VAL A 343 26.71 -47.42 -32.10
N VAL A 344 26.88 -46.39 -32.92
CA VAL A 344 27.04 -46.56 -34.38
C VAL A 344 28.28 -47.38 -34.71
N ALA A 345 29.41 -47.13 -34.02
CA ALA A 345 30.64 -47.89 -34.22
C ALA A 345 30.49 -49.37 -33.82
N ALA A 346 29.82 -49.66 -32.70
CA ALA A 346 29.52 -51.03 -32.28
C ALA A 346 28.62 -51.74 -33.30
N PHE A 347 27.61 -51.04 -33.83
CA PHE A 347 26.69 -51.60 -34.83
C PHE A 347 27.37 -51.85 -36.18
N THR A 348 28.18 -50.92 -36.70
CA THR A 348 28.90 -51.12 -37.98
C THR A 348 29.91 -52.27 -37.88
N LYS A 349 30.58 -52.42 -36.74
CA LYS A 349 31.51 -53.53 -36.43
C LYS A 349 30.83 -54.86 -36.09
N ARG A 350 29.49 -54.93 -36.15
CA ARG A 350 28.68 -56.13 -35.85
C ARG A 350 28.80 -56.63 -34.41
N MET A 351 29.13 -55.75 -33.47
CA MET A 351 29.18 -56.07 -32.04
C MET A 351 27.79 -56.10 -31.40
N ILE A 352 26.84 -55.37 -31.98
CA ILE A 352 25.44 -55.29 -31.55
C ILE A 352 24.52 -55.42 -32.77
N ASP A 353 23.27 -55.83 -32.54
CA ASP A 353 22.28 -55.94 -33.60
C ASP A 353 21.45 -54.66 -33.78
N ARG A 354 20.49 -54.70 -34.73
CA ARG A 354 19.65 -53.54 -35.05
C ARG A 354 18.71 -53.18 -33.91
N SER A 355 18.22 -54.17 -33.17
CA SER A 355 17.32 -53.95 -32.04
C SER A 355 18.09 -53.33 -30.86
N ASP A 356 19.29 -53.83 -30.59
CA ASP A 356 20.19 -53.31 -29.57
C ASP A 356 20.62 -51.87 -29.87
N ALA A 357 21.03 -51.60 -31.12
CA ALA A 357 21.41 -50.24 -31.55
C ALA A 357 20.24 -49.26 -31.42
N ARG A 358 19.00 -49.70 -31.73
CA ARG A 358 17.80 -48.89 -31.57
C ARG A 358 17.50 -48.60 -30.10
N ALA A 359 17.58 -49.60 -29.23
CA ALA A 359 17.37 -49.43 -27.80
C ALA A 359 18.38 -48.43 -27.22
N LEU A 360 19.68 -48.65 -27.46
CA LEU A 360 20.74 -47.80 -26.96
C LEU A 360 20.64 -46.35 -27.46
N LEU A 361 20.34 -46.12 -28.75
CA LEU A 361 20.16 -44.75 -29.26
C LEU A 361 18.92 -44.06 -28.67
N THR A 362 17.86 -44.82 -28.38
CA THR A 362 16.64 -44.29 -27.74
C THR A 362 16.92 -43.93 -26.28
N ASP A 363 17.67 -44.76 -25.56
CA ASP A 363 18.09 -44.52 -24.18
C ASP A 363 19.00 -43.30 -24.06
N LEU A 364 19.81 -43.02 -25.10
CA LEU A 364 20.58 -41.79 -25.24
C LEU A 364 19.73 -40.55 -25.58
N GLY A 365 18.40 -40.70 -25.66
CA GLY A 365 17.45 -39.62 -25.86
C GLY A 365 17.31 -39.16 -27.31
N ILE A 366 17.76 -39.96 -28.29
CA ILE A 366 17.59 -39.63 -29.71
C ILE A 366 16.13 -39.90 -30.11
N PRO A 367 15.44 -38.93 -30.75
CA PRO A 367 14.07 -39.13 -31.23
C PRO A 367 13.97 -40.34 -32.17
N SER A 368 12.87 -41.09 -32.09
CA SER A 368 12.62 -42.31 -32.87
C SER A 368 12.89 -42.15 -34.37
N ASP A 369 12.53 -40.98 -34.91
CA ASP A 369 12.65 -40.65 -36.32
C ASP A 369 14.13 -40.54 -36.73
N ASN A 370 14.96 -39.98 -35.84
CA ASN A 370 16.40 -39.87 -36.03
C ASN A 370 17.12 -41.22 -35.80
N VAL A 371 16.66 -42.04 -34.85
CA VAL A 371 17.22 -43.38 -34.61
C VAL A 371 17.16 -44.23 -35.89
N SER A 372 16.00 -44.21 -36.56
CA SER A 372 15.80 -44.96 -37.80
C SER A 372 16.74 -44.52 -38.92
N TYR A 373 16.96 -43.20 -39.05
CA TYR A 373 17.89 -42.62 -40.02
C TYR A 373 19.37 -42.93 -39.70
N ILE A 374 19.76 -42.87 -38.42
CA ILE A 374 21.14 -43.17 -37.99
C ILE A 374 21.49 -44.64 -38.27
N ILE A 375 20.58 -45.56 -37.94
CA ILE A 375 20.78 -46.99 -38.17
C ILE A 375 20.85 -47.29 -39.65
N SER A 376 19.95 -46.74 -40.48
CA SER A 376 19.97 -46.99 -41.93
C SER A 376 21.26 -46.50 -42.58
N ARG A 377 21.75 -45.32 -42.22
CA ARG A 377 23.04 -44.80 -42.67
C ARG A 377 24.21 -45.72 -42.26
N ALA A 378 24.18 -46.24 -41.03
CA ALA A 378 25.19 -47.17 -40.55
C ALA A 378 25.13 -48.53 -41.29
N GLU A 379 23.94 -49.01 -41.67
CA GLU A 379 23.77 -50.20 -42.51
C GLU A 379 24.37 -50.00 -43.91
N TYR A 380 24.20 -48.84 -44.52
CA TYR A 380 24.85 -48.50 -45.79
C TYR A 380 26.38 -48.54 -45.66
N LYS A 381 26.93 -47.94 -44.60
CA LYS A 381 28.36 -47.97 -44.34
C LYS A 381 28.89 -49.40 -44.17
N ARG A 382 28.16 -50.25 -43.43
CA ARG A 382 28.51 -51.68 -43.28
C ARG A 382 28.50 -52.44 -44.61
N LYS A 383 27.59 -52.11 -45.53
CA LYS A 383 27.55 -52.70 -46.87
C LYS A 383 28.75 -52.23 -47.70
N TRP A 384 29.08 -50.95 -47.66
CA TRP A 384 30.27 -50.40 -48.31
C TRP A 384 31.55 -51.04 -47.81
N ASP A 385 31.77 -51.10 -46.49
CA ASP A 385 32.97 -51.71 -45.89
C ASP A 385 33.15 -53.19 -46.34
N LEU A 386 32.04 -53.94 -46.47
CA LEU A 386 32.06 -55.33 -46.96
C LEU A 386 32.43 -55.40 -48.45
N THR A 387 31.88 -54.51 -49.27
CA THR A 387 32.19 -54.43 -50.70
C THR A 387 33.66 -54.04 -50.90
N GLU A 388 34.16 -53.02 -50.19
CA GLU A 388 35.58 -52.63 -50.22
C GLU A 388 36.50 -53.78 -49.81
N SER A 389 36.16 -54.51 -48.74
CA SER A 389 36.94 -55.68 -48.30
C SER A 389 36.99 -56.78 -49.38
N ARG A 390 35.89 -56.99 -50.12
CA ARG A 390 35.85 -57.95 -51.23
C ARG A 390 36.65 -57.47 -52.44
N ILE A 391 36.56 -56.18 -52.79
CA ILE A 391 37.38 -55.55 -53.82
C ILE A 391 38.86 -55.73 -53.49
N ALA A 392 39.27 -55.44 -52.26
CA ALA A 392 40.65 -55.62 -51.80
C ALA A 392 41.11 -57.09 -51.86
N GLY A 393 40.22 -58.04 -51.55
CA GLY A 393 40.49 -59.47 -51.71
C GLY A 393 40.72 -59.86 -53.18
N ILE A 394 39.84 -59.40 -54.08
CA ILE A 394 39.94 -59.66 -55.53
C ILE A 394 41.21 -59.02 -56.11
N LYS A 395 41.51 -57.77 -55.72
CA LYS A 395 42.74 -57.06 -56.05
C LYS A 395 43.98 -57.88 -55.72
N ASN A 396 44.05 -58.40 -54.50
CA ASN A 396 45.19 -59.18 -54.03
C ASN A 396 45.36 -60.48 -54.86
N LEU A 397 44.25 -61.16 -55.17
CA LEU A 397 44.25 -62.37 -56.01
C LEU A 397 44.65 -62.07 -57.46
N TYR A 398 44.24 -60.92 -58.01
CA TYR A 398 44.65 -60.45 -59.33
C TYR A 398 46.14 -60.06 -59.40
N LYS A 399 46.64 -59.31 -58.40
CA LYS A 399 48.05 -58.94 -58.29
C LYS A 399 48.96 -60.17 -58.23
N LYS A 400 48.56 -61.20 -57.46
CA LYS A 400 49.28 -62.47 -57.31
C LYS A 400 49.15 -63.43 -58.51
N GLY A 401 48.44 -63.03 -59.57
CA GLY A 401 48.25 -63.84 -60.78
C GLY A 401 47.31 -65.04 -60.62
N VAL A 402 46.62 -65.17 -59.49
CA VAL A 402 45.61 -66.21 -59.26
C VAL A 402 44.36 -65.95 -60.11
N TYR A 403 44.02 -64.67 -60.29
CA TYR A 403 43.04 -64.24 -61.27
C TYR A 403 43.72 -63.55 -62.45
N ASN A 404 43.33 -63.94 -63.66
CA ASN A 404 43.59 -63.13 -64.86
C ASN A 404 42.58 -61.96 -64.91
N GLU A 405 42.76 -61.04 -65.86
CA GLU A 405 41.93 -59.84 -65.96
C GLU A 405 40.44 -60.18 -66.13
N ASP A 406 40.10 -61.10 -67.03
CA ASP A 406 38.72 -61.53 -67.26
C ASP A 406 38.06 -62.11 -66.00
N ALA A 407 38.79 -62.96 -65.25
CA ALA A 407 38.29 -63.56 -64.01
C ALA A 407 38.10 -62.52 -62.89
N ALA A 408 39.03 -61.58 -62.75
CA ALA A 408 38.93 -60.51 -61.75
C ALA A 408 37.83 -59.50 -62.10
N ARG A 409 37.67 -59.14 -63.39
CA ARG A 409 36.54 -58.33 -63.89
C ARG A 409 35.21 -59.00 -63.61
N ALA A 410 35.08 -60.30 -63.93
CA ALA A 410 33.86 -61.06 -63.64
C ALA A 410 33.53 -61.09 -62.14
N LYS A 411 34.54 -61.20 -61.26
CA LYS A 411 34.35 -61.18 -59.80
C LYS A 411 33.98 -59.81 -59.25
N LEU A 412 34.52 -58.72 -59.80
CA LEU A 412 34.12 -57.36 -59.43
C LEU A 412 32.70 -57.02 -59.90
N LEU A 413 32.33 -57.42 -61.12
CA LEU A 413 30.97 -57.24 -61.64
C LEU A 413 29.94 -58.04 -60.82
N GLN A 414 30.32 -59.20 -60.27
CA GLN A 414 29.50 -59.94 -59.30
C GLN A 414 29.25 -59.19 -57.97
N LEU A 415 30.00 -58.12 -57.68
CA LEU A 415 29.74 -57.22 -56.56
C LEU A 415 28.73 -56.11 -56.91
N ASN A 416 28.13 -56.14 -58.11
CA ASN A 416 27.27 -55.09 -58.67
C ASN A 416 27.94 -53.72 -58.79
N LEU A 417 29.25 -53.70 -59.04
CA LEU A 417 29.97 -52.47 -59.34
C LEU A 417 29.67 -52.03 -60.78
N PRO A 418 29.45 -50.72 -61.03
CA PRO A 418 29.37 -50.16 -62.38
C PRO A 418 30.62 -50.50 -63.22
N SER A 419 30.44 -50.68 -64.53
CA SER A 419 31.55 -51.08 -65.42
C SER A 419 32.68 -50.07 -65.43
N ASP A 420 32.34 -48.77 -65.40
CA ASP A 420 33.28 -47.65 -65.31
C ASP A 420 34.08 -47.67 -64.00
N GLU A 421 33.46 -48.03 -62.87
CA GLU A 421 34.16 -48.20 -61.60
C GLU A 421 35.14 -49.38 -61.64
N VAL A 422 34.76 -50.49 -62.28
CA VAL A 422 35.65 -51.64 -62.51
C VAL A 422 36.85 -51.22 -63.37
N ASP A 423 36.64 -50.44 -64.43
CA ASP A 423 37.73 -49.94 -65.29
C ASP A 423 38.71 -49.06 -64.50
N VAL A 424 38.20 -48.14 -63.67
CA VAL A 424 39.02 -47.30 -62.78
C VAL A 424 39.83 -48.15 -61.80
N LEU A 425 39.23 -49.20 -61.21
CA LEU A 425 39.96 -50.12 -60.33
C LEU A 425 41.09 -50.84 -61.08
N PHE A 426 40.88 -51.29 -62.31
CA PHE A 426 41.93 -51.92 -63.10
C PHE A 426 43.01 -50.95 -63.55
N GLU A 427 42.67 -49.71 -63.85
CA GLU A 427 43.66 -48.65 -64.11
C GLU A 427 44.56 -48.42 -62.87
N GLN A 428 43.95 -48.32 -61.68
CA GLN A 428 44.70 -48.21 -60.42
C GLN A 428 45.57 -49.46 -60.17
N TRP A 429 45.01 -50.65 -60.36
CA TRP A 429 45.73 -51.91 -60.14
C TRP A 429 46.84 -52.13 -61.15
N TRP A 430 46.69 -51.62 -62.38
CA TRP A 430 47.73 -51.67 -63.40
C TRP A 430 49.00 -50.96 -62.93
N TYR A 431 48.89 -49.73 -62.43
CA TYR A 431 50.03 -49.01 -61.85
C TYR A 431 50.61 -49.73 -60.64
N GLU A 432 49.78 -50.32 -59.78
CA GLU A 432 50.23 -51.09 -58.63
C GLU A 432 50.86 -52.45 -58.96
N LYS A 433 50.58 -53.02 -60.14
CA LYS A 433 51.11 -54.30 -60.62
C LYS A 433 52.36 -54.11 -61.47
N THR A 434 52.42 -53.04 -62.29
CA THR A 434 53.60 -52.69 -63.10
C THR A 434 54.69 -51.98 -62.28
N GLY A 435 54.34 -51.36 -61.15
CA GLY A 435 55.30 -50.80 -60.19
C GLY A 435 56.02 -51.85 -59.32
N GLU A 436 55.61 -53.12 -59.35
CA GLU A 436 56.34 -54.20 -58.67
C GLU A 436 57.50 -54.66 -59.57
N LEU A 437 58.70 -54.11 -59.33
CA LEU A 437 59.95 -54.64 -59.88
C LEU A 437 60.06 -56.14 -59.53
N ALA A 438 60.50 -56.96 -60.50
CA ALA A 438 60.68 -58.39 -60.28
C ALA A 438 61.49 -58.63 -58.99
N PRO A 439 61.08 -59.59 -58.13
CA PRO A 439 61.75 -59.82 -56.85
C PRO A 439 63.23 -60.08 -57.08
N THR A 440 64.07 -59.24 -56.48
CA THR A 440 65.52 -59.46 -56.44
C THR A 440 65.82 -60.66 -55.56
N TRP A 441 66.88 -61.40 -55.86
CA TRP A 441 67.44 -62.35 -54.87
C TRP A 441 67.81 -61.63 -53.57
N THR A 442 67.97 -62.33 -52.46
CA THR A 442 68.56 -61.70 -51.26
C THR A 442 70.04 -61.38 -51.51
N LYS A 443 70.60 -60.40 -50.79
CA LYS A 443 72.05 -60.09 -50.86
C LYS A 443 72.90 -61.36 -50.70
N ALA A 444 72.55 -62.24 -49.76
CA ALA A 444 73.28 -63.48 -49.51
C ALA A 444 73.19 -64.47 -50.69
N GLU A 445 72.02 -64.59 -51.32
CA GLU A 445 71.83 -65.45 -52.49
C GLU A 445 72.58 -64.91 -53.71
N THR A 446 72.53 -63.60 -53.97
CA THR A 446 73.26 -62.97 -55.08
C THR A 446 74.76 -63.21 -54.96
N LEU A 447 75.34 -63.01 -53.77
CA LEU A 447 76.77 -63.28 -53.54
C LEU A 447 77.11 -64.76 -53.63
N ARG A 448 76.23 -65.64 -53.11
CA ARG A 448 76.40 -67.09 -53.21
C ARG A 448 76.37 -67.56 -54.67
N PHE A 449 75.42 -67.09 -55.48
CA PHE A 449 75.30 -67.46 -56.89
C PHE A 449 76.46 -66.93 -57.72
N ALA A 450 76.94 -65.74 -57.41
CA ALA A 450 78.13 -65.18 -58.04
C ALA A 450 79.40 -65.95 -57.66
N LYS A 451 79.56 -66.36 -56.39
CA LYS A 451 80.70 -67.16 -55.91
C LYS A 451 80.67 -68.59 -56.45
N ALA A 452 79.48 -69.15 -56.66
CA ALA A 452 79.28 -70.44 -57.30
C ALA A 452 79.36 -70.40 -58.84
N GLY A 453 79.65 -69.23 -59.45
CA GLY A 453 79.74 -69.04 -60.90
C GLY A 453 78.40 -69.17 -61.65
N SER A 454 77.29 -69.24 -60.92
CA SER A 454 75.94 -69.37 -61.49
C SER A 454 75.43 -68.06 -62.12
N ILE A 455 76.00 -66.91 -61.72
CA ILE A 455 75.82 -65.60 -62.35
C ILE A 455 77.17 -64.89 -62.47
N THR A 456 77.32 -64.00 -63.45
CA THR A 456 78.56 -63.22 -63.62
C THR A 456 78.69 -62.12 -62.55
N LYS A 457 79.92 -61.67 -62.24
CA LYS A 457 80.13 -60.52 -61.34
C LYS A 457 79.38 -59.27 -61.81
N ALA A 458 79.31 -59.02 -63.12
CA ALA A 458 78.52 -57.93 -63.69
C ALA A 458 77.02 -58.11 -63.45
N ARG A 459 76.49 -59.34 -63.57
CA ARG A 459 75.07 -59.62 -63.28
C ARG A 459 74.75 -59.47 -61.78
N ALA A 460 75.68 -59.86 -60.91
CA ALA A 460 75.58 -59.67 -59.47
C ALA A 460 75.61 -58.17 -59.09
N ALA A 461 76.43 -57.36 -59.79
CA ALA A 461 76.46 -55.91 -59.62
C ALA A 461 75.09 -55.28 -59.90
N THR A 462 74.52 -55.57 -61.08
CA THR A 462 73.17 -55.09 -61.45
C THR A 462 72.09 -55.54 -60.47
N GLU A 463 72.24 -56.73 -59.89
CA GLU A 463 71.25 -57.24 -58.93
C GLU A 463 71.36 -56.53 -57.57
N LEU A 464 72.56 -56.20 -57.10
CA LEU A 464 72.76 -55.41 -55.89
C LEU A 464 72.30 -53.95 -56.10
N GLU A 465 72.53 -53.36 -57.27
CA GLU A 465 71.99 -52.03 -57.61
C GLU A 465 70.45 -52.02 -57.57
N ARG A 466 69.80 -53.08 -58.10
CA ARG A 466 68.33 -53.24 -58.03
C ARG A 466 67.80 -53.42 -56.61
N MET A 467 68.62 -53.91 -55.68
CA MET A 467 68.30 -53.93 -54.25
C MET A 467 68.50 -52.58 -53.55
N GLY A 468 69.03 -51.57 -54.27
CA GLY A 468 69.27 -50.23 -53.75
C GLY A 468 70.65 -49.99 -53.13
N TYR A 469 71.64 -50.88 -53.34
CA TYR A 469 73.02 -50.64 -52.90
C TYR A 469 73.72 -49.63 -53.82
N ASP A 470 74.48 -48.69 -53.25
CA ASP A 470 75.29 -47.73 -54.00
C ASP A 470 76.56 -48.37 -54.59
N PRO A 471 77.24 -47.69 -55.54
CA PRO A 471 78.39 -48.25 -56.24
C PRO A 471 79.55 -48.69 -55.33
N GLU A 472 79.74 -48.03 -54.17
CA GLU A 472 80.80 -48.37 -53.22
C GLU A 472 80.50 -49.72 -52.55
N HIS A 473 79.27 -49.90 -52.06
CA HIS A 473 78.85 -51.16 -51.44
C HIS A 473 78.83 -52.32 -52.44
N VAL A 474 78.40 -52.06 -53.69
CA VAL A 474 78.44 -53.07 -54.76
C VAL A 474 79.88 -53.51 -55.01
N GLY A 475 80.83 -52.58 -55.06
CA GLY A 475 82.27 -52.86 -55.21
C GLY A 475 82.80 -53.77 -54.11
N ILE A 476 82.56 -53.41 -52.85
CA ILE A 476 83.02 -54.19 -51.66
C ILE A 476 82.45 -55.61 -51.67
N TYR A 477 81.17 -55.77 -52.01
CA TYR A 477 80.58 -57.11 -52.04
C TYR A 477 81.10 -57.98 -53.19
N LEU A 478 81.47 -57.39 -54.34
CA LEU A 478 82.04 -58.12 -55.47
C LEU A 478 83.50 -58.53 -55.25
N GLU A 479 84.24 -57.83 -54.40
CA GLU A 479 85.59 -58.21 -53.95
C GLU A 479 85.59 -59.48 -53.08
N GLN A 480 84.53 -59.71 -52.28
CA GLN A 480 84.39 -60.93 -51.45
C GLN A 480 84.11 -62.22 -52.24
N ILE A 481 83.98 -62.11 -53.57
CA ILE A 481 83.64 -63.20 -54.50
C ILE A 481 84.91 -63.87 -55.07
N GLU A 482 86.10 -63.55 -54.55
CA GLU A 482 87.32 -64.35 -54.79
C GLU A 482 87.26 -65.74 -54.13
#